data_AF-G8SAA7-F1
#
_entry.id   AF-G8SAA7-F1
#
_cell.length_a   1.000
_cell.length_b   1.000
_cell.length_c   1.000
_cell.angle_alpha   90.00
_cell.angle_beta   90.00
_cell.angle_gamma   90.00
#
_symmetry.space_group_name_H-M   'P 1'
#
loop_
_entity.id
_entity.type
_entity.pdbx_description
1 polymer ?
#
loop_
_entity_poly.entity_id
_entity_poly.type
_entity_poly.pdbx_seq_one_letter_code
_entity_poly.pdbx_strand_id
1 'polypeptide(L)'
;MIDSMSYLRMVGFWPPAGFPDRPWLEHPDEDAFVRSARSVCELYSEAVAQAAIPARHSELRLFCRLDRSRADVVVTVYPEVREGFETAAAAIPPTVAALPATDRARLVLDVVHAAATRLAHDRGGNCDALARAYDHALAAGLRFRWTGPAKTSPDRRHTARPVFVLHDDGYGRVIIEARRRVDGQVVAASASALAFSTSAGFRRAARTLRWTDANTMEIKPWIGLLGEEQGVLRLDLTNPGSSGTAEPDESAAGTTDGSVTRPAITVLTPDDLGARVEVIGGGPMNGIPAGYETTLHALLEQLCTPPWQAWWAAGTQGVLEIRYDFAAAATAISIRHAHHRWRATIRRPASTLAQATDPAGLARDDVRSMLSAMRRRTGLGEHPSL
;
A
#
# COMPACT_ATOMS: atom_id res chain seq x y z
N MET A 1 -9.97 28.90 -7.94
CA MET A 1 -9.87 27.67 -8.75
C MET A 1 -11.08 26.83 -8.41
N ILE A 2 -11.91 26.50 -9.39
CA ILE A 2 -12.99 25.52 -9.23
C ILE A 2 -12.28 24.16 -9.16
N ASP A 3 -12.28 23.51 -8.00
CA ASP A 3 -11.73 22.16 -7.86
C ASP A 3 -12.56 21.25 -8.77
N SER A 4 -11.94 20.70 -9.82
CA SER A 4 -12.60 19.76 -10.71
C SER A 4 -12.92 18.50 -9.90
N MET A 5 -14.20 18.27 -9.60
CA MET A 5 -14.63 17.06 -8.93
C MET A 5 -14.31 15.84 -9.82
N SER A 6 -13.70 14.82 -9.23
CA SER A 6 -13.39 13.53 -9.84
C SER A 6 -14.25 12.44 -9.21
N TYR A 7 -14.01 11.20 -9.63
CA TYR A 7 -14.64 10.02 -9.04
C TYR A 7 -13.57 9.04 -8.60
N LEU A 8 -13.75 8.47 -7.42
CA LEU A 8 -12.88 7.42 -6.89
C LEU A 8 -12.94 6.20 -7.81
N ARG A 9 -11.78 5.73 -8.25
CA ARG A 9 -11.63 4.57 -9.15
C ARG A 9 -10.69 3.51 -8.59
N MET A 10 -9.74 3.93 -7.76
CA MET A 10 -8.71 3.05 -7.22
C MET A 10 -8.60 3.28 -5.72
N VAL A 11 -8.55 2.19 -4.97
CA VAL A 11 -8.26 2.19 -3.53
C VAL A 11 -7.13 1.21 -3.29
N GLY A 12 -6.06 1.64 -2.63
CA GLY A 12 -4.86 0.83 -2.50
C GLY A 12 -3.95 1.25 -1.37
N PHE A 13 -3.19 0.29 -0.83
CA PHE A 13 -2.09 0.59 0.09
C PHE A 13 -0.81 0.96 -0.65
N TRP A 14 -0.03 1.87 -0.08
CA TRP A 14 1.37 2.11 -0.45
C TRP A 14 2.32 1.23 0.37
N PRO A 15 3.39 0.68 -0.24
CA PRO A 15 3.68 0.67 -1.68
C PRO A 15 2.73 -0.23 -2.47
N PRO A 16 2.48 0.03 -3.77
CA PRO A 16 1.55 -0.75 -4.58
C PRO A 16 2.07 -2.13 -4.98
N ALA A 17 3.39 -2.32 -4.89
CA ALA A 17 4.14 -3.54 -5.16
C ALA A 17 5.50 -3.43 -4.47
N GLY A 18 6.23 -4.54 -4.34
CA GLY A 18 7.59 -4.54 -3.81
C GLY A 18 8.46 -5.63 -4.42
N PHE A 19 9.60 -5.87 -3.79
CA PHE A 19 10.65 -6.75 -4.31
C PHE A 19 10.36 -8.23 -3.98
N PRO A 20 10.42 -9.16 -4.94
CA PRO A 20 10.11 -10.58 -4.69
C PRO A 20 10.98 -11.25 -3.63
N ASP A 21 12.20 -10.76 -3.45
CA ASP A 21 13.27 -11.36 -2.65
C ASP A 21 13.49 -10.68 -1.29
N ARG A 22 12.69 -9.66 -0.93
CA ARG A 22 12.78 -8.97 0.36
C ARG A 22 11.42 -8.38 0.80
N PRO A 23 11.27 -8.00 2.08
CA PRO A 23 10.07 -7.30 2.55
C PRO A 23 9.79 -6.01 1.76
N TRP A 24 8.51 -5.66 1.64
CA TRP A 24 8.04 -4.39 1.08
C TRP A 24 8.10 -3.28 2.12
N LEU A 25 7.88 -3.63 3.38
CA LEU A 25 8.00 -2.78 4.56
C LEU A 25 8.91 -3.46 5.58
N GLU A 26 9.54 -2.66 6.44
CA GLU A 26 10.54 -3.16 7.38
C GLU A 26 9.93 -4.05 8.47
N HIS A 27 8.76 -3.70 8.98
CA HIS A 27 8.11 -4.47 10.03
C HIS A 27 7.27 -5.63 9.45
N PRO A 28 7.38 -6.86 9.99
CA PRO A 28 6.66 -8.03 9.45
C PRO A 28 5.13 -7.86 9.49
N ASP A 29 4.58 -7.23 10.53
CA ASP A 29 3.13 -6.95 10.63
C ASP A 29 2.65 -6.03 9.50
N GLU A 30 3.41 -4.98 9.19
CA GLU A 30 3.06 -4.04 8.12
C GLU A 30 3.23 -4.69 6.75
N ASP A 31 4.32 -5.44 6.55
CA ASP A 31 4.62 -6.15 5.31
C ASP A 31 3.53 -7.17 4.98
N ALA A 32 3.20 -8.04 5.93
CA ALA A 32 2.15 -9.05 5.78
C ALA A 32 0.78 -8.41 5.49
N PHE A 33 0.46 -7.31 6.17
CA PHE A 33 -0.79 -6.57 5.96
C PHE A 33 -0.85 -5.96 4.55
N VAL A 34 0.18 -5.25 4.12
CA VAL A 34 0.22 -4.55 2.83
C VAL A 34 0.31 -5.51 1.64
N ARG A 35 0.95 -6.67 1.80
CA ARG A 35 0.94 -7.76 0.81
C ARG A 35 -0.46 -8.34 0.63
N SER A 36 -1.12 -8.71 1.74
CA SER A 36 -2.49 -9.23 1.72
C SER A 36 -3.50 -8.19 1.22
N ALA A 37 -3.18 -6.89 1.36
CA ALA A 37 -4.00 -5.83 0.82
C ALA A 37 -4.11 -5.83 -0.70
N ARG A 38 -3.15 -6.39 -1.45
CA ARG A 38 -3.14 -6.29 -2.92
C ARG A 38 -4.41 -6.83 -3.56
N SER A 39 -4.73 -8.08 -3.24
CA SER A 39 -5.89 -8.78 -3.78
C SER A 39 -7.19 -8.07 -3.43
N VAL A 40 -7.34 -7.71 -2.15
CA VAL A 40 -8.52 -7.02 -1.62
C VAL A 40 -8.72 -5.66 -2.28
N CYS A 41 -7.65 -4.87 -2.43
CA CYS A 41 -7.69 -3.54 -3.03
C CYS A 41 -8.07 -3.57 -4.51
N GLU A 42 -7.60 -4.55 -5.29
CA GLU A 42 -8.01 -4.71 -6.69
C GLU A 42 -9.49 -5.07 -6.80
N LEU A 43 -9.98 -6.04 -6.01
CA LEU A 43 -11.41 -6.39 -5.95
C LEU A 43 -12.29 -5.20 -5.56
N TYR A 44 -11.90 -4.49 -4.50
CA TYR A 44 -12.65 -3.32 -4.04
C TYR A 44 -12.66 -2.21 -5.09
N SER A 45 -11.52 -1.99 -5.77
CA SER A 45 -11.40 -1.00 -6.85
C SER A 45 -12.26 -1.33 -8.06
N GLU A 46 -12.43 -2.61 -8.42
CA GLU A 46 -13.31 -3.01 -9.53
C GLU A 46 -14.76 -2.55 -9.33
N ALA A 47 -15.28 -2.72 -8.11
CA ALA A 47 -16.62 -2.28 -7.77
C ALA A 47 -16.72 -0.76 -7.58
N VAL A 48 -15.75 -0.14 -6.91
CA VAL A 48 -15.74 1.31 -6.67
C VAL A 48 -15.66 2.12 -7.97
N ALA A 49 -14.87 1.66 -8.95
CA ALA A 49 -14.78 2.33 -10.24
C ALA A 49 -16.12 2.44 -10.99
N GLN A 50 -17.08 1.57 -10.68
CA GLN A 50 -18.44 1.59 -11.24
C GLN A 50 -19.41 2.43 -10.40
N ALA A 51 -19.08 2.68 -9.13
CA ALA A 51 -19.95 3.36 -8.17
C ALA A 51 -19.95 4.89 -8.29
N ALA A 52 -19.00 5.47 -9.04
CA ALA A 52 -18.86 6.93 -9.23
C ALA A 52 -18.89 7.71 -7.90
N ILE A 53 -18.15 7.25 -6.90
CA ILE A 53 -18.06 7.92 -5.59
C ILE A 53 -17.34 9.27 -5.76
N PRO A 54 -17.94 10.40 -5.38
CA PRO A 54 -17.30 11.71 -5.48
C PRO A 54 -15.98 11.77 -4.71
N ALA A 55 -14.94 12.29 -5.35
CA ALA A 55 -13.62 12.49 -4.75
C ALA A 55 -12.89 13.64 -5.43
N ARG A 56 -11.90 14.25 -4.76
CA ARG A 56 -11.01 15.23 -5.40
C ARG A 56 -10.05 14.55 -6.38
N HIS A 57 -9.65 13.32 -6.08
CA HIS A 57 -8.76 12.51 -6.88
C HIS A 57 -9.36 11.13 -7.14
N SER A 58 -8.96 10.50 -8.24
CA SER A 58 -9.46 9.17 -8.62
C SER A 58 -8.85 8.01 -7.83
N GLU A 59 -7.93 8.31 -6.92
CA GLU A 59 -7.21 7.33 -6.09
C GLU A 59 -7.36 7.69 -4.61
N LEU A 60 -7.71 6.70 -3.79
CA LEU A 60 -7.53 6.72 -2.34
C LEU A 60 -6.33 5.83 -1.99
N ARG A 61 -5.27 6.47 -1.50
CA ARG A 61 -4.04 5.81 -1.07
C ARG A 61 -4.01 5.69 0.45
N LEU A 62 -3.87 4.46 0.93
CA LEU A 62 -3.71 4.14 2.33
C LEU A 62 -2.23 3.90 2.65
N PHE A 63 -1.79 4.36 3.82
CA PHE A 63 -0.48 4.06 4.37
C PHE A 63 -0.66 3.16 5.59
N CYS A 64 0.20 2.15 5.74
CA CYS A 64 0.19 1.28 6.92
C CYS A 64 1.32 1.71 7.85
N ARG A 65 1.04 1.75 9.16
CA ARG A 65 2.05 1.91 10.20
C ARG A 65 1.75 0.99 11.38
N LEU A 66 2.76 0.47 12.04
CA LEU A 66 2.64 -0.26 13.30
C LEU A 66 2.41 0.73 14.45
N ASP A 67 1.47 0.41 15.33
CA ASP A 67 1.28 1.07 16.62
C ASP A 67 1.34 0.04 17.75
N ARG A 68 2.51 -0.07 18.37
CA ARG A 68 2.77 -1.03 19.46
C ARG A 68 1.97 -0.73 20.74
N SER A 69 1.36 0.44 20.85
CA SER A 69 0.62 0.85 22.05
C SER A 69 -0.84 0.42 22.02
N ARG A 70 -1.32 -0.13 20.89
CA ARG A 70 -2.73 -0.42 20.65
C ARG A 70 -2.98 -1.90 20.41
N ALA A 71 -4.21 -2.31 20.71
CA ALA A 71 -4.75 -3.64 20.38
C ALA A 71 -5.78 -3.58 19.24
N ASP A 72 -6.29 -2.39 18.91
CA ASP A 72 -7.22 -2.12 17.83
C ASP A 72 -6.49 -1.52 16.61
N VAL A 73 -7.16 -1.52 15.46
CA VAL A 73 -6.72 -0.80 14.27
C VAL A 73 -7.37 0.59 14.25
N VAL A 74 -6.56 1.62 14.01
CA VAL A 74 -7.05 2.98 13.83
C VAL A 74 -6.91 3.39 12.37
N VAL A 75 -8.03 3.78 11.76
CA VAL A 75 -8.07 4.32 10.39
C VAL A 75 -8.28 5.83 10.46
N THR A 76 -7.33 6.58 9.93
CA THR A 76 -7.39 8.05 9.85
C THR A 76 -7.54 8.48 8.40
N VAL A 77 -8.57 9.25 8.08
CA VAL A 77 -8.78 9.79 6.72
C VAL A 77 -8.41 11.26 6.69
N TYR A 78 -7.62 11.68 5.69
CA TYR A 78 -7.09 13.04 5.57
C TYR A 78 -7.69 13.75 4.35
N PRO A 79 -8.94 14.24 4.42
CA PRO A 79 -9.64 14.80 3.26
C PRO A 79 -9.04 16.10 2.72
N GLU A 80 -8.18 16.77 3.50
CA GLU A 80 -7.57 18.06 3.12
C GLU A 80 -6.14 17.96 2.59
N VAL A 81 -5.55 16.77 2.57
CA VAL A 81 -4.20 16.55 2.04
C VAL A 81 -4.23 16.61 0.51
N ARG A 82 -3.29 17.36 -0.09
CA ARG A 82 -3.20 17.60 -1.54
C ARG A 82 -1.91 17.02 -2.11
N GLU A 83 -1.89 15.69 -2.26
CA GLU A 83 -0.73 14.95 -2.79
C GLU A 83 -1.02 14.32 -4.17
N GLY A 84 -2.11 14.73 -4.83
CA GLY A 84 -2.57 14.16 -6.10
C GLY A 84 -3.41 12.89 -5.95
N PHE A 85 -3.69 12.49 -4.71
CA PHE A 85 -4.56 11.38 -4.32
C PHE A 85 -5.27 11.73 -2.99
N GLU A 86 -6.42 11.11 -2.74
CA GLU A 86 -7.05 11.11 -1.42
C GLU A 86 -6.17 10.24 -0.49
N THR A 87 -6.05 10.64 0.78
CA THR A 87 -5.07 10.01 1.69
C THR A 87 -5.77 9.45 2.93
N ALA A 88 -5.40 8.24 3.33
CA ALA A 88 -5.71 7.67 4.63
C ALA A 88 -4.50 6.94 5.22
N ALA A 89 -4.52 6.70 6.52
CA ALA A 89 -3.53 5.88 7.21
C ALA A 89 -4.22 4.83 8.08
N ALA A 90 -3.65 3.65 8.18
CA ALA A 90 -4.04 2.59 9.09
C ALA A 90 -2.90 2.36 10.08
N ALA A 91 -3.16 2.64 11.36
CA ALA A 91 -2.30 2.23 12.45
C ALA A 91 -2.74 0.82 12.91
N ILE A 92 -1.87 -0.17 12.74
CA ILE A 92 -2.18 -1.57 13.05
C ILE A 92 -1.48 -2.02 14.33
N PRO A 93 -2.11 -2.90 15.13
CA PRO A 93 -1.47 -3.45 16.31
C PRO A 93 -0.37 -4.46 15.93
N PRO A 94 0.50 -4.85 16.87
CA PRO A 94 1.33 -6.04 16.72
C PRO A 94 0.46 -7.28 16.46
N THR A 95 1.05 -8.36 15.96
CA THR A 95 0.43 -9.70 15.73
C THR A 95 -0.38 -9.87 14.44
N VAL A 96 -0.53 -8.82 13.63
CA VAL A 96 -1.21 -8.90 12.33
C VAL A 96 -0.55 -9.91 11.38
N ALA A 97 0.77 -10.05 11.41
CA ALA A 97 1.50 -11.06 10.63
C ALA A 97 1.16 -12.49 11.06
N ALA A 98 0.76 -12.70 12.32
CA ALA A 98 0.41 -14.00 12.86
C ALA A 98 -1.04 -14.42 12.54
N LEU A 99 -1.86 -13.49 12.02
CA LEU A 99 -3.22 -13.81 11.59
C LEU A 99 -3.19 -14.80 10.40
N PRO A 100 -4.14 -15.76 10.33
CA PRO A 100 -4.37 -16.53 9.12
C PRO A 100 -4.57 -15.61 7.91
N ALA A 101 -4.11 -16.05 6.73
CA ALA A 101 -4.16 -15.23 5.51
C ALA A 101 -5.56 -14.69 5.19
N THR A 102 -6.59 -15.52 5.35
CA THR A 102 -8.00 -15.14 5.16
C THR A 102 -8.45 -14.08 6.16
N ASP A 103 -8.11 -14.22 7.44
CA ASP A 103 -8.48 -13.24 8.47
C ASP A 103 -7.74 -11.92 8.29
N ARG A 104 -6.47 -11.98 7.87
CA ARG A 104 -5.68 -10.79 7.52
C ARG A 104 -6.28 -10.07 6.32
N ALA A 105 -6.65 -10.78 5.26
CA ALA A 105 -7.34 -10.20 4.11
C ALA A 105 -8.70 -9.60 4.49
N ARG A 106 -9.43 -10.25 5.41
CA ARG A 106 -10.71 -9.74 5.93
C ARG A 106 -10.51 -8.44 6.72
N LEU A 107 -9.48 -8.38 7.57
CA LEU A 107 -9.10 -7.16 8.30
C LEU A 107 -8.74 -6.03 7.34
N VAL A 108 -7.98 -6.29 6.28
CA VAL A 108 -7.69 -5.29 5.24
C VAL A 108 -8.99 -4.79 4.61
N LEU A 109 -9.91 -5.68 4.22
CA LEU A 109 -11.17 -5.28 3.61
C LEU A 109 -11.97 -4.34 4.52
N ASP A 110 -12.04 -4.67 5.82
CA ASP A 110 -12.72 -3.82 6.80
C ASP A 110 -12.05 -2.43 6.91
N VAL A 111 -10.71 -2.37 6.91
CA VAL A 111 -9.94 -1.12 6.94
C VAL A 111 -10.17 -0.27 5.69
N VAL A 112 -10.10 -0.90 4.51
CA VAL A 112 -10.31 -0.24 3.21
C VAL A 112 -11.73 0.33 3.13
N HIS A 113 -12.72 -0.46 3.54
CA HIS A 113 -14.11 -0.05 3.53
C HIS A 113 -14.40 1.06 4.53
N ALA A 114 -13.83 0.99 5.73
CA ALA A 114 -13.91 2.04 6.74
C ALA A 114 -13.34 3.37 6.23
N ALA A 115 -12.15 3.36 5.61
CA ALA A 115 -11.53 4.54 5.03
C ALA A 115 -12.36 5.13 3.88
N ALA A 116 -12.81 4.29 2.93
CA ALA A 116 -13.60 4.71 1.79
C ALA A 116 -14.97 5.27 2.21
N THR A 117 -15.61 4.66 3.21
CA THR A 117 -16.91 5.11 3.74
C THR A 117 -16.80 6.46 4.42
N ARG A 118 -15.73 6.66 5.21
CA ARG A 118 -15.47 7.96 5.82
C ARG A 118 -15.21 9.04 4.77
N LEU A 119 -14.39 8.73 3.77
CA LEU A 119 -14.13 9.65 2.66
C LEU A 119 -15.44 10.00 1.93
N ALA A 120 -16.26 9.00 1.59
CA ALA A 120 -17.55 9.23 0.93
C ALA A 120 -18.47 10.11 1.78
N HIS A 121 -18.56 9.86 3.09
CA HIS A 121 -19.32 10.70 4.01
C HIS A 121 -18.86 12.18 3.94
N ASP A 122 -17.55 12.42 4.01
CA ASP A 122 -16.98 13.77 3.94
C ASP A 122 -17.14 14.44 2.55
N ARG A 123 -17.46 13.66 1.52
CA ARG A 123 -17.68 14.12 0.13
C ARG A 123 -19.15 14.06 -0.31
N GLY A 124 -20.08 13.67 0.57
CA GLY A 124 -21.50 13.49 0.22
C GLY A 124 -21.76 12.33 -0.76
N GLY A 125 -20.93 11.29 -0.73
CA GLY A 125 -21.01 10.10 -1.58
C GLY A 125 -22.00 9.04 -1.09
N ASN A 126 -22.28 8.06 -1.95
CA ASN A 126 -23.23 6.98 -1.68
C ASN A 126 -22.57 5.81 -0.92
N CYS A 127 -22.81 5.72 0.39
CA CYS A 127 -22.28 4.65 1.25
C CYS A 127 -22.81 3.25 0.87
N ASP A 128 -24.04 3.13 0.36
CA ASP A 128 -24.59 1.82 -0.07
C ASP A 128 -23.82 1.25 -1.25
N ALA A 129 -23.27 2.12 -2.10
CA ALA A 129 -22.41 1.68 -3.21
C ALA A 129 -21.07 1.12 -2.71
N LEU A 130 -20.55 1.62 -1.59
CA LEU A 130 -19.37 1.08 -0.94
C LEU A 130 -19.66 -0.24 -0.21
N ALA A 131 -20.86 -0.40 0.37
CA ALA A 131 -21.30 -1.67 0.94
C ALA A 131 -21.34 -2.77 -0.14
N ARG A 132 -21.85 -2.45 -1.34
CA ARG A 132 -21.79 -3.39 -2.48
C ARG A 132 -20.36 -3.73 -2.91
N ALA A 133 -19.42 -2.79 -2.83
CA ALA A 133 -18.01 -3.06 -3.11
C ALA A 133 -17.39 -3.99 -2.06
N TYR A 134 -17.79 -3.85 -0.80
CA TYR A 134 -17.41 -4.76 0.28
C TYR A 134 -17.95 -6.18 0.05
N ASP A 135 -19.24 -6.29 -0.26
CA ASP A 135 -19.88 -7.58 -0.55
C ASP A 135 -19.30 -8.25 -1.80
N HIS A 136 -18.93 -7.45 -2.82
CA HIS A 136 -18.26 -7.96 -4.01
C HIS A 136 -16.92 -8.63 -3.68
N ALA A 137 -16.08 -7.97 -2.87
CA ALA A 137 -14.80 -8.54 -2.46
C ALA A 137 -14.99 -9.83 -1.63
N LEU A 138 -16.01 -9.88 -0.77
CA LEU A 138 -16.40 -11.06 -0.01
C LEU A 138 -16.84 -12.23 -0.90
N ALA A 139 -17.73 -11.96 -1.85
CA ALA A 139 -18.24 -12.96 -2.78
C ALA A 139 -17.13 -13.55 -3.67
N ALA A 140 -16.08 -12.77 -3.94
CA ALA A 140 -14.87 -13.23 -4.63
C ALA A 140 -13.87 -13.96 -3.73
N GLY A 141 -14.22 -14.26 -2.47
CA GLY A 141 -13.34 -14.94 -1.53
C GLY A 141 -12.07 -14.16 -1.20
N LEU A 142 -12.09 -12.83 -1.33
CA LEU A 142 -10.94 -11.94 -1.14
C LEU A 142 -9.75 -12.24 -2.07
N ARG A 143 -9.97 -13.02 -3.15
CA ARG A 143 -8.94 -13.44 -4.10
C ARG A 143 -9.21 -12.85 -5.49
N PHE A 144 -8.44 -11.85 -5.87
CA PHE A 144 -8.55 -11.20 -7.16
C PHE A 144 -8.09 -12.15 -8.28
N ARG A 145 -8.98 -12.39 -9.24
CA ARG A 145 -8.72 -13.22 -10.42
C ARG A 145 -9.05 -12.42 -11.68
N TRP A 146 -8.10 -12.36 -12.60
CA TRP A 146 -8.29 -11.67 -13.88
C TRP A 146 -7.95 -12.59 -15.06
N THR A 147 -8.88 -12.70 -16.00
CA THR A 147 -8.69 -13.47 -17.24
C THR A 147 -8.38 -12.52 -18.39
N GLY A 148 -7.24 -12.74 -19.04
CA GLY A 148 -6.85 -11.94 -20.20
C GLY A 148 -7.58 -12.34 -21.49
N PRO A 149 -7.44 -11.54 -22.55
CA PRO A 149 -8.05 -11.82 -23.84
C PRO A 149 -7.50 -13.13 -24.45
N ALA A 150 -8.37 -13.88 -25.11
CA ALA A 150 -7.99 -15.12 -25.78
C ALA A 150 -7.29 -14.85 -27.13
N LYS A 151 -6.30 -15.68 -27.48
CA LYS A 151 -5.61 -15.69 -28.78
C LYS A 151 -5.83 -17.03 -29.47
N THR A 152 -6.18 -16.99 -30.75
CA THR A 152 -6.47 -18.20 -31.56
C THR A 152 -5.18 -18.79 -32.14
N SER A 153 -5.06 -20.12 -32.15
CA SER A 153 -3.93 -20.81 -32.79
C SER A 153 -3.87 -20.57 -34.30
N PRO A 154 -2.68 -20.67 -34.94
CA PRO A 154 -2.55 -20.55 -36.39
C PRO A 154 -3.47 -21.48 -37.20
N ASP A 155 -3.65 -22.72 -36.74
CA ASP A 155 -4.54 -23.71 -37.36
C ASP A 155 -6.02 -23.56 -36.95
N ARG A 156 -6.32 -22.58 -36.09
CA ARG A 156 -7.64 -22.24 -35.56
C ARG A 156 -8.34 -23.34 -34.77
N ARG A 157 -7.63 -24.39 -34.34
CA ARG A 157 -8.20 -25.49 -33.52
C ARG A 157 -8.34 -25.12 -32.05
N HIS A 158 -7.50 -24.21 -31.57
CA HIS A 158 -7.40 -23.86 -30.16
C HIS A 158 -7.52 -22.35 -29.92
N THR A 159 -7.91 -22.01 -28.70
CA THR A 159 -7.74 -20.67 -28.14
C THR A 159 -6.90 -20.76 -26.88
N ALA A 160 -6.06 -19.76 -26.62
CA ALA A 160 -5.22 -19.66 -25.45
C ALA A 160 -5.51 -18.36 -24.72
N ARG A 161 -5.57 -18.37 -23.39
CA ARG A 161 -5.72 -17.16 -22.59
C ARG A 161 -4.90 -17.23 -21.31
N PRO A 162 -4.37 -16.10 -20.82
CA PRO A 162 -3.71 -16.09 -19.54
C PRO A 162 -4.75 -15.89 -18.42
N VAL A 163 -4.58 -16.61 -17.32
CA VAL A 163 -5.38 -16.45 -16.11
C VAL A 163 -4.45 -16.02 -15.00
N PHE A 164 -4.71 -14.85 -14.43
CA PHE A 164 -3.93 -14.27 -13.35
C PHE A 164 -4.71 -14.34 -12.04
N VAL A 165 -4.00 -14.59 -10.95
CA VAL A 165 -4.56 -14.61 -9.59
C VAL A 165 -3.61 -13.91 -8.64
N LEU A 166 -4.08 -13.01 -7.78
CA LEU A 166 -3.27 -12.45 -6.69
C LEU A 166 -3.31 -13.35 -5.46
N HIS A 167 -2.15 -13.60 -4.87
CA HIS A 167 -2.00 -14.37 -3.63
C HIS A 167 -1.74 -13.45 -2.43
N ASP A 168 -1.79 -14.02 -1.23
CA ASP A 168 -1.62 -13.31 0.04
C ASP A 168 -0.20 -12.76 0.26
N ASP A 169 0.77 -13.31 -0.46
CA ASP A 169 2.17 -12.85 -0.56
C ASP A 169 2.34 -11.52 -1.32
N GLY A 170 1.24 -10.98 -1.89
CA GLY A 170 1.21 -9.73 -2.62
C GLY A 170 1.59 -9.85 -4.10
N TYR A 171 1.80 -11.06 -4.61
CA TYR A 171 2.20 -11.30 -5.99
C TYR A 171 1.14 -12.02 -6.81
N GLY A 172 1.17 -11.74 -8.11
CA GLY A 172 0.38 -12.48 -9.06
C GLY A 172 0.96 -13.87 -9.29
N ARG A 173 0.10 -14.78 -9.68
CA ARG A 173 0.44 -16.01 -10.37
C ARG A 173 -0.29 -16.04 -11.70
N VAL A 174 0.35 -16.59 -12.72
CA VAL A 174 -0.27 -16.76 -14.05
C VAL A 174 -0.13 -18.19 -14.53
N ILE A 175 -1.22 -18.69 -15.12
CA ILE A 175 -1.22 -19.87 -15.97
C ILE A 175 -1.67 -19.48 -17.37
N ILE A 176 -1.28 -20.26 -18.37
CA ILE A 176 -1.88 -20.22 -19.70
C ILE A 176 -2.89 -21.35 -19.80
N GLU A 177 -4.16 -21.05 -20.06
CA GLU A 177 -5.19 -22.04 -20.36
C GLU A 177 -5.37 -22.16 -21.88
N ALA A 178 -5.17 -23.36 -22.43
CA ALA A 178 -5.53 -23.69 -23.80
C ALA A 178 -6.86 -24.44 -23.85
N ARG A 179 -7.75 -24.00 -24.74
CA ARG A 179 -9.10 -24.54 -24.93
C ARG A 179 -9.30 -24.96 -26.38
N ARG A 180 -10.01 -26.05 -26.60
CA ARG A 180 -10.47 -26.44 -27.93
C ARG A 180 -11.54 -25.45 -28.38
N ARG A 181 -11.46 -24.99 -29.63
CA ARG A 181 -12.33 -23.91 -30.14
C ARG A 181 -13.79 -24.36 -30.33
N VAL A 182 -14.01 -25.62 -30.68
CA VAL A 182 -15.35 -26.13 -31.05
C VAL A 182 -16.31 -26.18 -29.86
N ASP A 183 -15.80 -26.53 -28.67
CA ASP A 183 -16.59 -26.79 -27.46
C ASP A 183 -16.12 -25.98 -26.24
N GLY A 184 -14.99 -25.27 -26.33
CA GLY A 184 -14.43 -24.49 -25.24
C GLY A 184 -13.76 -25.32 -24.14
N GLN A 185 -13.64 -26.64 -24.32
CA GLN A 185 -13.06 -27.54 -23.34
C GLN A 185 -11.58 -27.19 -23.11
N VAL A 186 -11.16 -27.08 -21.85
CA VAL A 186 -9.73 -26.93 -21.50
C VAL A 186 -9.00 -28.21 -21.90
N VAL A 187 -8.01 -28.09 -22.79
CA VAL A 187 -7.21 -29.22 -23.29
C VAL A 187 -5.84 -29.29 -22.62
N ALA A 188 -5.32 -28.15 -22.15
CA ALA A 188 -4.07 -28.08 -21.41
C ALA A 188 -4.00 -26.77 -20.60
N ALA A 189 -3.19 -26.77 -19.54
CA ALA A 189 -2.82 -25.58 -18.80
C ALA A 189 -1.33 -25.63 -18.44
N SER A 190 -0.64 -24.50 -18.47
CA SER A 190 0.76 -24.46 -18.01
C SER A 190 0.86 -24.65 -16.49
N ALA A 191 2.07 -24.92 -15.99
CA ALA A 191 2.38 -24.67 -14.59
C ALA A 191 2.15 -23.18 -14.21
N SER A 192 1.91 -22.95 -12.92
CA SER A 192 1.80 -21.61 -12.34
C SER A 192 3.17 -20.92 -12.33
N ALA A 193 3.23 -19.66 -12.75
CA ALA A 193 4.44 -18.85 -12.71
C ALA A 193 4.21 -17.52 -11.98
N LEU A 194 5.25 -17.02 -11.32
CA LEU A 194 5.23 -15.70 -10.67
C LEU A 194 4.91 -14.60 -11.70
N ALA A 195 3.94 -13.75 -11.37
CA ALA A 195 3.50 -12.61 -12.17
C ALA A 195 3.52 -11.32 -11.35
N PHE A 196 3.31 -10.20 -12.02
CA PHE A 196 3.31 -8.86 -11.40
C PHE A 196 2.22 -8.70 -10.32
N SER A 197 2.31 -7.69 -9.45
CA SER A 197 1.41 -7.52 -8.29
C SER A 197 0.12 -6.70 -8.54
N THR A 198 -0.17 -6.30 -9.78
CA THR A 198 -1.32 -5.41 -10.09
C THR A 198 -2.05 -5.81 -11.35
N SER A 199 -3.34 -5.48 -11.44
CA SER A 199 -4.16 -5.73 -12.63
C SER A 199 -3.63 -4.97 -13.86
N ALA A 200 -3.05 -3.79 -13.68
CA ALA A 200 -2.35 -3.07 -14.74
C ALA A 200 -1.14 -3.87 -15.26
N GLY A 201 -0.37 -4.50 -14.38
CA GLY A 201 0.71 -5.42 -14.74
C GLY A 201 0.21 -6.65 -15.48
N PHE A 202 -0.90 -7.25 -15.03
CA PHE A 202 -1.52 -8.38 -15.74
C PHE A 202 -1.94 -8.02 -17.16
N ARG A 203 -2.56 -6.85 -17.35
CA ARG A 203 -2.93 -6.36 -18.69
C ARG A 203 -1.70 -6.15 -19.59
N ARG A 204 -0.57 -5.68 -19.04
CA ARG A 204 0.69 -5.59 -19.79
C ARG A 204 1.21 -6.98 -20.16
N ALA A 205 1.33 -7.88 -19.20
CA ALA A 205 1.77 -9.26 -19.39
C ALA A 205 0.94 -10.00 -20.45
N ALA A 206 -0.40 -9.91 -20.37
CA ALA A 206 -1.31 -10.56 -21.31
C ALA A 206 -1.13 -10.14 -22.78
N ARG A 207 -0.61 -8.93 -23.04
CA ARG A 207 -0.32 -8.48 -24.42
C ARG A 207 0.80 -9.31 -25.05
N THR A 208 1.72 -9.85 -24.25
CA THR A 208 2.85 -10.66 -24.71
C THR A 208 2.53 -12.10 -25.03
N LEU A 209 1.35 -12.60 -24.60
CA LEU A 209 0.91 -13.96 -24.95
C LEU A 209 0.97 -14.14 -26.46
N ARG A 210 1.55 -15.20 -26.99
CA ARG A 210 1.54 -15.46 -28.43
C ARG A 210 1.66 -16.95 -28.71
N TRP A 211 1.10 -17.36 -29.84
CA TRP A 211 1.40 -18.65 -30.43
C TRP A 211 2.73 -18.55 -31.17
N THR A 212 3.67 -19.44 -30.87
CA THR A 212 4.93 -19.56 -31.62
C THR A 212 4.76 -20.54 -32.79
N ASP A 213 3.86 -21.50 -32.65
CA ASP A 213 3.41 -22.42 -33.70
C ASP A 213 1.95 -22.89 -33.41
N ALA A 214 1.47 -23.96 -34.06
CA ALA A 214 0.10 -24.46 -33.87
C ALA A 214 -0.17 -25.08 -32.49
N ASN A 215 0.87 -25.51 -31.78
CA ASN A 215 0.79 -26.27 -30.53
C ASN A 215 1.53 -25.58 -29.37
N THR A 216 2.37 -24.59 -29.63
CA THR A 216 3.19 -23.93 -28.62
C THR A 216 2.78 -22.47 -28.45
N MET A 217 2.69 -22.05 -27.19
CA MET A 217 2.42 -20.67 -26.79
C MET A 217 3.35 -20.22 -25.68
N GLU A 218 3.62 -18.93 -25.64
CA GLU A 218 4.44 -18.33 -24.59
C GLU A 218 3.90 -16.97 -24.13
N ILE A 219 4.15 -16.63 -22.87
CA ILE A 219 3.85 -15.33 -22.24
C ILE A 219 5.03 -14.89 -21.37
N LYS A 220 5.25 -13.56 -21.28
CA LYS A 220 6.14 -12.95 -20.28
C LYS A 220 5.29 -12.57 -19.06
N PRO A 221 5.41 -13.29 -17.93
CA PRO A 221 4.48 -13.15 -16.81
C PRO A 221 4.70 -11.86 -16.00
N TRP A 222 5.92 -11.32 -16.06
CA TRP A 222 6.31 -10.13 -15.32
C TRP A 222 6.67 -8.99 -16.28
N ILE A 223 5.89 -7.90 -16.26
CA ILE A 223 6.17 -6.68 -17.00
C ILE A 223 6.01 -5.46 -16.08
N GLY A 224 7.16 -4.89 -15.71
CA GLY A 224 7.28 -3.71 -14.86
C GLY A 224 6.62 -2.46 -15.43
N LEU A 225 6.60 -1.39 -14.64
CA LEU A 225 6.02 -0.12 -15.06
C LEU A 225 6.83 0.53 -16.19
N LEU A 226 8.15 0.33 -16.19
CA LEU A 226 9.06 0.87 -17.21
C LEU A 226 9.36 -0.15 -18.32
N GLY A 227 8.61 -1.25 -18.36
CA GLY A 227 8.73 -2.28 -19.39
C GLY A 227 9.78 -3.36 -19.08
N GLU A 228 10.28 -3.45 -17.85
CA GLU A 228 11.19 -4.53 -17.47
C GLU A 228 10.47 -5.88 -17.54
N GLU A 229 11.01 -6.79 -18.34
CA GLU A 229 10.44 -8.11 -18.55
C GLU A 229 11.24 -9.16 -17.77
N GLN A 230 10.55 -10.11 -17.12
CA GLN A 230 11.19 -11.24 -16.46
C GLN A 230 10.45 -12.56 -16.74
N GLY A 231 11.23 -13.60 -17.02
CA GLY A 231 10.74 -14.95 -17.26
C GLY A 231 10.06 -15.16 -18.62
N VAL A 232 9.90 -16.42 -18.98
CA VAL A 232 9.05 -16.88 -20.10
C VAL A 232 8.33 -18.12 -19.64
N LEU A 233 7.00 -18.07 -19.65
CA LEU A 233 6.15 -19.23 -19.40
C LEU A 233 5.70 -19.80 -20.74
N ARG A 234 5.90 -21.11 -20.94
CA ARG A 234 5.53 -21.82 -22.17
C ARG A 234 4.50 -22.92 -21.88
N LEU A 235 3.62 -23.16 -22.83
CA LEU A 235 2.72 -24.31 -22.88
C LEU A 235 2.84 -24.97 -24.25
N ASP A 236 3.14 -26.26 -24.25
CA ASP A 236 3.26 -27.10 -25.45
C ASP A 236 2.18 -28.19 -25.41
N LEU A 237 1.21 -28.11 -26.31
CA LEU A 237 0.08 -29.04 -26.39
C LEU A 237 0.49 -30.47 -26.77
N THR A 238 1.71 -30.67 -27.28
CA THR A 238 2.23 -32.00 -27.65
C THR A 238 2.95 -32.70 -26.49
N ASN A 239 3.35 -31.95 -25.46
CA ASN A 239 4.08 -32.47 -24.33
C ASN A 239 3.20 -32.53 -23.06
N PRO A 240 2.63 -33.71 -22.73
CA PRO A 240 1.80 -33.88 -21.54
C PRO A 240 2.57 -33.68 -20.21
N GLY A 241 3.90 -33.58 -20.24
CA GLY A 241 4.69 -33.19 -19.06
C GLY A 241 4.64 -31.67 -18.76
N SER A 242 4.16 -30.85 -19.70
CA SER A 242 4.01 -29.40 -19.51
C SER A 242 2.68 -28.98 -18.89
N SER A 243 1.74 -29.93 -18.74
CA SER A 243 0.48 -29.68 -18.05
C SER A 243 0.69 -29.58 -16.55
N GLY A 244 0.64 -28.35 -16.02
CA GLY A 244 0.37 -28.15 -14.61
C GLY A 244 -1.07 -28.56 -14.33
N THR A 245 -1.35 -29.17 -13.18
CA THR A 245 -2.72 -29.14 -12.67
C THR A 245 -3.11 -27.68 -12.57
N ALA A 246 -4.15 -27.26 -13.31
CA ALA A 246 -4.79 -25.97 -13.07
C ALA A 246 -4.93 -25.84 -11.55
N GLU A 247 -4.39 -24.75 -10.97
CA GLU A 247 -4.31 -24.60 -9.51
C GLU A 247 -5.59 -25.15 -8.91
N PRO A 248 -5.50 -26.16 -8.01
CA PRO A 248 -6.69 -26.67 -7.36
C PRO A 248 -7.42 -25.45 -6.81
N ASP A 249 -8.73 -25.41 -7.03
CA ASP A 249 -9.59 -24.35 -6.56
C ASP A 249 -9.48 -24.34 -5.02
N GLU A 250 -8.46 -23.64 -4.49
CA GLU A 250 -8.14 -23.55 -3.06
C GLU A 250 -9.24 -22.81 -2.31
N SER A 251 -10.30 -22.38 -3.00
CA SER A 251 -11.57 -21.98 -2.41
C SER A 251 -12.18 -23.04 -1.48
N ALA A 252 -11.69 -24.30 -1.50
CA ALA A 252 -12.09 -25.37 -0.60
C ALA A 252 -11.13 -25.65 0.58
N ALA A 253 -10.05 -24.87 0.78
CA ALA A 253 -9.14 -25.07 1.90
C ALA A 253 -9.81 -24.66 3.23
N GLY A 254 -10.48 -25.65 3.83
CA GLY A 254 -10.90 -25.78 5.22
C GLY A 254 -11.05 -24.49 6.01
N THR A 255 -12.30 -24.09 6.23
CA THR A 255 -12.70 -23.23 7.34
C THR A 255 -12.25 -23.90 8.64
N THR A 256 -11.03 -23.66 9.09
CA THR A 256 -10.65 -23.99 10.46
C THR A 256 -11.45 -23.05 11.34
N ASP A 257 -12.48 -23.59 11.98
CA ASP A 257 -13.48 -22.91 12.82
C ASP A 257 -12.90 -22.32 14.13
N GLY A 258 -11.58 -22.09 14.16
CA GLY A 258 -10.93 -21.29 15.18
C GLY A 258 -11.20 -19.83 14.87
N SER A 259 -12.26 -19.27 15.48
CA SER A 259 -12.53 -17.83 15.42
C SER A 259 -11.36 -17.07 16.04
N VAL A 260 -10.42 -16.63 15.19
CA VAL A 260 -9.39 -15.67 15.60
C VAL A 260 -10.10 -14.35 15.79
N THR A 261 -10.01 -13.79 17.00
CA THR A 261 -10.59 -12.47 17.28
C THR A 261 -9.82 -11.42 16.49
N ARG A 262 -10.48 -10.84 15.49
CA ARG A 262 -9.90 -9.76 14.68
C ARG A 262 -9.86 -8.47 15.51
N PRO A 263 -8.82 -7.64 15.36
CA PRO A 263 -8.78 -6.32 16.00
C PRO A 263 -10.02 -5.50 15.64
N ALA A 264 -10.58 -4.79 16.63
CA ALA A 264 -11.62 -3.80 16.37
C ALA A 264 -11.05 -2.67 15.48
N ILE A 265 -11.92 -2.01 14.72
CA ILE A 265 -11.53 -0.87 13.87
C ILE A 265 -12.19 0.40 14.40
N THR A 266 -11.35 1.38 14.68
CA THR A 266 -11.77 2.74 15.04
C THR A 266 -11.47 3.68 13.88
N VAL A 267 -12.45 4.45 13.42
CA VAL A 267 -12.27 5.43 12.35
C VAL A 267 -12.24 6.83 12.93
N LEU A 268 -11.18 7.57 12.62
CA LEU A 268 -10.92 8.91 13.15
C LEU A 268 -10.66 9.90 12.02
N THR A 269 -10.91 11.17 12.31
CA THR A 269 -10.37 12.31 11.57
C THR A 269 -9.05 12.78 12.19
N PRO A 270 -8.28 13.62 11.50
CA PRO A 270 -7.08 14.22 12.07
C PRO A 270 -7.37 15.04 13.32
N ASP A 271 -8.59 15.59 13.44
CA ASP A 271 -9.04 16.37 14.59
C ASP A 271 -9.36 15.48 15.80
N ASP A 272 -9.97 14.30 15.58
CA ASP A 272 -10.33 13.36 16.66
C ASP A 272 -9.11 12.78 17.39
N LEU A 273 -7.97 12.72 16.70
CA LEU A 273 -6.71 12.24 17.25
C LEU A 273 -6.08 13.21 18.28
N GLY A 274 -6.61 14.44 18.39
CA GLY A 274 -6.16 15.43 19.36
C GLY A 274 -4.69 15.84 19.18
N ALA A 275 -4.12 16.41 20.25
CA ALA A 275 -2.78 16.94 20.24
C ALA A 275 -1.74 15.82 20.19
N ARG A 276 -0.84 15.87 19.21
CA ARG A 276 0.19 14.83 19.02
C ARG A 276 1.38 15.28 18.19
N VAL A 277 2.48 14.55 18.32
CA VAL A 277 3.67 14.63 17.48
C VAL A 277 3.60 13.54 16.41
N GLU A 278 3.74 13.94 15.15
CA GLU A 278 3.79 13.06 13.98
C GLU A 278 5.05 13.33 13.16
N VAL A 279 5.75 12.26 12.78
CA VAL A 279 6.89 12.33 11.86
C VAL A 279 6.39 11.90 10.49
N ILE A 280 6.36 12.84 9.55
CA ILE A 280 5.88 12.59 8.18
C ILE A 280 7.01 12.12 7.26
N GLY A 281 8.26 12.31 7.68
CA GLY A 281 9.45 12.00 6.89
C GLY A 281 9.84 13.15 5.95
N GLY A 282 10.59 12.81 4.89
CA GLY A 282 11.20 13.80 4.01
C GLY A 282 11.53 13.27 2.61
N GLY A 283 11.94 14.19 1.73
CA GLY A 283 12.29 13.93 0.34
C GLY A 283 13.47 12.94 0.16
N PRO A 284 13.99 12.76 -1.07
CA PRO A 284 14.90 11.66 -1.39
C PRO A 284 16.10 11.59 -0.44
N MET A 285 16.38 10.39 0.07
CA MET A 285 17.46 10.07 1.02
C MET A 285 18.81 9.79 0.33
N ASN A 286 18.94 10.14 -0.94
CA ASN A 286 20.14 9.82 -1.72
C ASN A 286 21.35 10.61 -1.20
N GLY A 287 22.43 9.90 -0.87
CA GLY A 287 23.68 10.52 -0.41
C GLY A 287 23.70 10.94 1.06
N ILE A 288 22.74 10.46 1.87
CA ILE A 288 22.73 10.70 3.31
C ILE A 288 23.66 9.68 3.99
N PRO A 289 24.61 10.11 4.83
CA PRO A 289 25.44 9.18 5.60
C PRO A 289 24.57 8.36 6.56
N ALA A 290 24.76 7.03 6.58
CA ALA A 290 23.98 6.11 7.41
C ALA A 290 23.94 6.49 8.90
N GLY A 291 25.03 7.04 9.44
CA GLY A 291 25.11 7.50 10.82
C GLY A 291 24.20 8.69 11.13
N TYR A 292 24.01 9.62 10.19
CA TYR A 292 23.06 10.72 10.34
C TYR A 292 21.63 10.20 10.26
N GLU A 293 21.31 9.40 9.25
CA GLU A 293 19.97 8.84 9.03
C GLU A 293 19.50 8.01 10.23
N THR A 294 20.29 7.02 10.64
CA THR A 294 19.98 6.14 11.78
C THR A 294 19.74 6.95 13.05
N THR A 295 20.60 7.94 13.32
CA THR A 295 20.48 8.79 14.52
C THR A 295 19.25 9.69 14.45
N LEU A 296 18.99 10.31 13.30
CA LEU A 296 17.82 11.16 13.10
C LEU A 296 16.53 10.35 13.30
N HIS A 297 16.41 9.17 12.68
CA HIS A 297 15.23 8.32 12.83
C HIS A 297 15.00 7.89 14.28
N ALA A 298 16.05 7.44 14.99
CA ALA A 298 15.93 7.07 16.39
C ALA A 298 15.43 8.25 17.27
N LEU A 299 15.96 9.46 17.05
CA LEU A 299 15.50 10.66 17.77
C LEU A 299 14.06 11.00 17.42
N LEU A 300 13.68 10.94 16.15
CA LEU A 300 12.31 11.23 15.70
C LEU A 300 11.31 10.19 16.21
N GLU A 301 11.69 8.92 16.30
CA GLU A 301 10.88 7.87 16.93
C GLU A 301 10.69 8.15 18.43
N GLN A 302 11.75 8.57 19.13
CA GLN A 302 11.66 8.97 20.53
C GLN A 302 10.69 10.15 20.74
N LEU A 303 10.65 11.13 19.84
CA LEU A 303 9.69 12.24 19.89
C LEU A 303 8.22 11.78 19.75
N CYS A 304 7.97 10.56 19.27
CA CYS A 304 6.64 10.00 19.18
C CYS A 304 6.20 9.23 20.45
N THR A 305 7.09 9.07 21.45
CA THR A 305 6.80 8.32 22.69
C THR A 305 5.85 9.07 23.64
N PRO A 306 5.16 8.38 24.57
CA PRO A 306 4.15 9.01 25.44
C PRO A 306 4.62 10.25 26.22
N PRO A 307 5.85 10.32 26.79
CA PRO A 307 6.32 11.54 27.46
C PRO A 307 6.36 12.76 26.54
N TRP A 308 6.73 12.57 25.28
CA TRP A 308 6.79 13.64 24.28
C TRP A 308 5.40 14.03 23.77
N GLN A 309 4.51 13.06 23.59
CA GLN A 309 3.10 13.32 23.28
C GLN A 309 2.45 14.16 24.39
N ALA A 310 2.67 13.80 25.65
CA ALA A 310 2.15 14.52 26.81
C ALA A 310 2.71 15.96 26.90
N TRP A 311 4.02 16.13 26.68
CA TRP A 311 4.64 17.45 26.64
C TRP A 311 4.01 18.36 25.58
N TRP A 312 3.78 17.83 24.38
CA TRP A 312 3.17 18.59 23.30
C TRP A 312 1.69 18.93 23.59
N ALA A 313 0.94 17.96 24.10
CA ALA A 313 -0.47 18.13 24.48
C ALA A 313 -0.68 19.11 25.63
N ALA A 314 0.33 19.33 26.48
CA ALA A 314 0.23 20.24 27.62
C ALA A 314 0.12 21.72 27.21
N GLY A 315 0.64 22.11 26.05
CA GLY A 315 0.60 23.51 25.61
C GLY A 315 -0.09 23.75 24.27
N THR A 316 -0.56 22.70 23.59
CA THR A 316 -1.30 22.86 22.34
C THR A 316 -2.42 21.83 22.22
N GLN A 317 -3.46 22.18 21.46
CA GLN A 317 -4.50 21.22 21.03
C GLN A 317 -4.24 20.67 19.62
N GLY A 318 -3.07 20.99 19.05
CA GLY A 318 -2.79 20.79 17.63
C GLY A 318 -1.87 19.62 17.32
N VAL A 319 -1.61 19.39 16.04
CA VAL A 319 -0.64 18.38 15.57
C VAL A 319 0.70 19.05 15.32
N LEU A 320 1.79 18.47 15.83
CA LEU A 320 3.15 18.79 15.42
C LEU A 320 3.60 17.81 14.33
N GLU A 321 3.58 18.25 13.07
CA GLU A 321 4.22 17.54 11.95
C GLU A 321 5.72 17.86 11.89
N ILE A 322 6.55 16.82 11.94
CA ILE A 322 7.99 16.91 11.75
C ILE A 322 8.35 16.36 10.38
N ARG A 323 9.08 17.17 9.60
CA ARG A 323 9.59 16.83 8.27
C ARG A 323 11.08 17.07 8.20
N TYR A 324 11.74 16.42 7.25
CA TYR A 324 13.09 16.75 6.84
C TYR A 324 13.17 16.96 5.32
N ASP A 325 14.11 17.77 4.87
CA ASP A 325 14.32 18.08 3.45
C ASP A 325 15.83 18.15 3.15
N PHE A 326 16.32 17.08 2.51
CA PHE A 326 17.72 16.96 2.14
C PHE A 326 18.07 17.56 0.77
N ALA A 327 17.05 17.96 0.01
CA ALA A 327 17.20 18.65 -1.27
C ALA A 327 17.15 20.18 -1.12
N ALA A 328 17.04 20.67 0.12
CA ALA A 328 17.03 22.10 0.41
C ALA A 328 18.32 22.78 -0.08
N ALA A 329 18.21 24.03 -0.54
CA ALA A 329 19.35 24.82 -1.00
C ALA A 329 20.29 25.27 0.13
N ALA A 330 19.79 25.33 1.37
CA ALA A 330 20.54 25.78 2.53
C ALA A 330 20.04 25.09 3.81
N THR A 331 20.93 24.99 4.80
CA THR A 331 20.59 24.53 6.14
C THR A 331 19.67 25.51 6.83
N ALA A 332 18.51 25.04 7.32
CA ALA A 332 17.58 25.86 8.09
C ALA A 332 16.61 25.00 8.91
N ILE A 333 16.08 25.58 9.98
CA ILE A 333 14.85 25.07 10.62
C ILE A 333 13.71 26.03 10.28
N SER A 334 12.58 25.50 9.80
CA SER A 334 11.37 26.30 9.62
C SER A 334 10.23 25.77 10.47
N ILE A 335 9.60 26.65 11.26
CA ILE A 335 8.37 26.36 12.00
C ILE A 335 7.23 27.17 11.40
N ARG A 336 6.15 26.51 10.98
CA ARG A 336 4.93 27.14 10.46
C ARG A 336 3.74 26.69 11.28
N HIS A 337 2.75 27.57 11.43
CA HIS A 337 1.48 27.27 12.06
C HIS A 337 0.35 27.58 11.08
N ALA A 338 -0.56 26.62 10.89
CA ALA A 338 -1.75 26.79 10.09
C ALA A 338 -2.90 25.99 10.73
N HIS A 339 -3.99 26.67 11.07
CA HIS A 339 -5.14 26.09 11.78
C HIS A 339 -4.70 25.39 13.08
N HIS A 340 -5.02 24.11 13.26
CA HIS A 340 -4.64 23.30 14.42
C HIS A 340 -3.29 22.58 14.20
N ARG A 341 -2.46 23.02 13.26
CA ARG A 341 -1.28 22.26 12.82
C ARG A 341 -0.02 23.10 12.84
N TRP A 342 0.96 22.59 13.57
CA TRP A 342 2.33 23.05 13.58
C TRP A 342 3.16 22.17 12.65
N ARG A 343 3.96 22.78 11.79
CA ARG A 343 4.91 22.08 10.93
C ARG A 343 6.32 22.53 11.23
N ALA A 344 7.13 21.62 11.74
CA ALA A 344 8.56 21.75 11.85
C ALA A 344 9.23 21.08 10.63
N THR A 345 10.19 21.76 10.01
CA THR A 345 10.98 21.17 8.92
C THR A 345 12.45 21.40 9.17
N ILE A 346 13.19 20.30 9.24
CA ILE A 346 14.66 20.27 9.25
C ILE A 346 15.14 20.29 7.80
N ARG A 347 15.71 21.40 7.35
CA ARG A 347 16.27 21.54 6.01
C ARG A 347 17.78 21.40 6.08
N ARG A 348 18.34 20.41 5.38
CA ARG A 348 19.74 20.04 5.53
C ARG A 348 20.27 19.51 4.19
N PRO A 349 20.96 20.33 3.37
CA PRO A 349 21.42 19.86 2.06
C PRO A 349 22.32 18.63 2.18
N ALA A 350 22.08 17.59 1.37
CA ALA A 350 22.87 16.34 1.40
C ALA A 350 24.38 16.59 1.24
N SER A 351 24.78 17.61 0.47
CA SER A 351 26.18 18.04 0.30
C SER A 351 26.85 18.44 1.62
N THR A 352 26.10 19.02 2.56
CA THR A 352 26.63 19.38 3.88
C THR A 352 26.83 18.18 4.79
N LEU A 353 26.04 17.12 4.59
CA LEU A 353 26.15 15.87 5.34
C LEU A 353 27.35 15.04 4.88
N ALA A 354 27.63 15.03 3.58
CA ALA A 354 28.78 14.33 3.01
C ALA A 354 30.13 14.83 3.55
N GLN A 355 30.18 16.06 4.07
CA GLN A 355 31.37 16.68 4.63
C GLN A 355 31.45 16.60 6.17
N ALA A 356 30.42 16.06 6.83
CA ALA A 356 30.34 16.04 8.28
C ALA A 356 31.30 14.99 8.87
N THR A 357 32.20 15.44 9.77
CA THR A 357 33.12 14.54 10.49
C THR A 357 32.40 13.68 11.54
N ASP A 358 31.30 14.19 12.10
CA ASP A 358 30.40 13.45 13.00
C ASP A 358 28.93 13.60 12.53
N PRO A 359 28.48 12.76 11.59
CA PRO A 359 27.11 12.80 11.09
C PRO A 359 26.05 12.55 12.19
N ALA A 360 26.35 11.73 13.20
CA ALA A 360 25.41 11.43 14.28
C ALA A 360 25.25 12.62 15.23
N GLY A 361 26.35 13.30 15.58
CA GLY A 361 26.33 14.57 16.34
C GLY A 361 25.49 15.63 15.63
N LEU A 362 25.68 15.79 14.32
CA LEU A 362 24.93 16.76 13.51
C LEU A 362 23.41 16.49 13.51
N ALA A 363 22.98 15.22 13.47
CA ALA A 363 21.56 14.86 13.57
C ALA A 363 20.96 15.28 14.93
N ARG A 364 21.69 15.07 16.03
CA ARG A 364 21.27 15.50 17.38
C ARG A 364 21.13 17.02 17.45
N ASP A 365 22.08 17.76 16.87
CA ASP A 365 22.06 19.22 16.88
C ASP A 365 20.90 19.78 16.04
N ASP A 366 20.54 19.12 14.94
CA ASP A 366 19.37 19.47 14.14
C ASP A 366 18.06 19.31 14.90
N VAL A 367 17.87 18.15 15.56
CA VAL A 367 16.67 17.91 16.37
C VAL A 367 16.60 18.87 17.56
N ARG A 368 17.71 19.11 18.26
CA ARG A 368 17.77 20.11 19.34
C ARG A 368 17.44 21.52 18.86
N SER A 369 17.99 21.92 17.72
CA SER A 369 17.71 23.23 17.10
C SER A 369 16.23 23.36 16.73
N MET A 370 15.64 22.30 16.20
CA MET A 370 14.21 22.23 15.89
C MET A 370 13.35 22.36 17.15
N LEU A 371 13.62 21.60 18.20
CA LEU A 371 12.87 21.66 19.47
C LEU A 371 13.02 23.02 20.14
N SER A 372 14.21 23.60 20.12
CA SER A 372 14.48 24.95 20.62
C SER A 372 13.66 26.01 19.86
N ALA A 373 13.61 25.92 18.54
CA ALA A 373 12.77 26.79 17.71
C ALA A 373 11.28 26.59 17.99
N MET A 374 10.83 25.33 18.17
CA MET A 374 9.45 25.01 18.51
C MET A 374 9.04 25.60 19.85
N ARG A 375 9.86 25.42 20.90
CA ARG A 375 9.62 26.00 22.24
C ARG A 375 9.50 27.51 22.19
N ARG A 376 10.44 28.20 21.52
CA ARG A 376 10.37 29.66 21.35
C ARG A 376 9.08 30.11 20.68
N ARG A 377 8.57 29.32 19.73
CA ARG A 377 7.40 29.70 18.94
C ARG A 377 6.06 29.38 19.62
N THR A 378 6.02 28.36 20.46
CA THR A 378 4.81 27.86 21.15
C THR A 378 4.71 28.32 22.60
N GLY A 379 5.82 28.76 23.21
CA GLY A 379 5.87 29.05 24.65
C GLY A 379 5.91 27.81 25.54
N LEU A 380 6.07 26.61 24.96
CA LEU A 380 6.17 25.35 25.71
C LEU A 380 7.37 25.36 26.67
N GLY A 381 7.15 24.78 27.85
CA GLY A 381 8.16 24.58 28.90
C GLY A 381 9.29 23.63 28.48
N GLU A 382 10.10 23.22 29.45
CA GLU A 382 11.15 22.23 29.19
C GLU A 382 10.56 20.93 28.63
N HIS A 383 11.24 20.37 27.63
CA HIS A 383 10.84 19.11 27.00
C HIS A 383 11.55 17.93 27.68
N PRO A 384 11.03 16.69 27.54
CA PRO A 384 11.74 15.49 27.99
C PRO A 384 13.17 15.40 27.44
N SER A 385 14.06 14.65 28.11
CA SER A 385 15.41 14.44 27.60
C SER A 385 15.40 13.68 26.27
N LEU A 386 16.21 14.15 25.32
CA LEU A 386 16.60 13.40 24.12
C LEU A 386 17.66 12.36 24.46
#